data_AF-A0A2T4YF48-F1
#
_entry.id   AF-A0A2T4YF48-F1
#
_cell.length_a   1.000
_cell.length_b   1.000
_cell.length_c   1.000
_cell.angle_alpha   90.00
_cell.angle_beta   90.00
_cell.angle_gamma   90.00
#
_symmetry.space_group_name_H-M   'P 1'
#
loop_
_entity.id
_entity.type
_entity.pdbx_description
1 polymer ?
#
loop_
_entity_poly.entity_id
_entity_poly.type
_entity_poly.pdbx_seq_one_letter_code
_entity_poly.pdbx_strand_id
1 'polypeptide(L)' 'MSRFRREVQHKLRVLRHAEQIGDVGKACRYFGVGRTSFYRWKAAYQRDGEAGLVNRMCTAVRKPSSGAPAFVPARAA' A
#
# COMPACT_ATOMS: atom_id res chain seq x y z
N MET A 1 8.95 -22.12 3.55
CA MET A 1 9.19 -20.67 3.79
C MET A 1 8.39 -19.84 2.81
N SER A 2 7.21 -19.38 3.21
CA SER A 2 6.17 -18.84 2.32
C SER A 2 6.61 -17.55 1.60
N ARG A 3 6.71 -17.62 0.26
CA ARG A 3 7.11 -16.51 -0.64
C ARG A 3 6.30 -15.22 -0.38
N PHE A 4 5.02 -15.38 -0.04
CA PHE A 4 4.10 -14.30 0.31
C PHE A 4 4.56 -13.42 1.47
N ARG A 5 5.26 -13.98 2.48
CA ARG A 5 5.73 -13.19 3.62
C ARG A 5 6.80 -12.18 3.23
N ARG A 6 7.70 -12.58 2.32
CA ARG A 6 8.76 -11.69 1.79
C ARG A 6 8.17 -10.59 0.91
N GLU A 7 7.16 -10.92 0.12
CA GLU A 7 6.46 -9.94 -0.72
C GLU A 7 5.72 -8.90 0.12
N VAL A 8 5.02 -9.32 1.17
CA VAL A 8 4.34 -8.40 2.11
C VAL A 8 5.35 -7.46 2.77
N GLN A 9 6.45 -8.01 3.30
CA GLN A 9 7.51 -7.20 3.90
C GLN A 9 8.19 -6.24 2.91
N HIS A 10 8.32 -6.65 1.64
CA HIS A 10 8.84 -5.77 0.60
C HIS A 10 7.88 -4.60 0.33
N LYS A 11 6.59 -4.89 0.07
CA LYS A 11 5.56 -3.86 -0.15
C LYS A 11 5.46 -2.89 1.03
N LEU A 12 5.57 -3.41 2.25
CA LEU A 12 5.50 -2.61 3.48
C LEU A 12 6.71 -1.68 3.63
N ARG A 13 7.92 -2.14 3.25
CA ARG A 13 9.12 -1.28 3.17
C ARG A 13 8.94 -0.16 2.16
N VAL A 14 8.37 -0.44 0.99
CA VAL A 14 8.11 0.59 -0.04
C VAL A 14 7.16 1.67 0.49
N LEU A 15 6.06 1.28 1.15
CA LEU A 15 5.10 2.22 1.73
C LEU A 15 5.74 3.10 2.82
N ARG A 16 6.48 2.50 3.76
CA ARG A 16 7.17 3.25 4.83
C ARG A 16 8.23 4.20 4.29
N HIS A 17 9.03 3.76 3.32
CA HIS A 17 10.08 4.60 2.75
C HIS A 17 9.51 5.79 1.98
N ALA A 18 8.39 5.59 1.26
CA ALA A 18 7.69 6.69 0.60
C ALA A 18 7.13 7.71 1.60
N GLU A 19 6.66 7.26 2.76
CA GLU A 19 6.19 8.13 3.85
C GLU A 19 7.35 8.90 4.50
N GLN A 20 8.50 8.26 4.72
CA GLN A 20 9.69 8.90 5.28
C GLN A 20 10.28 9.98 4.37
N ILE A 21 10.31 9.74 3.05
CA ILE A 21 10.82 10.71 2.08
C ILE A 21 9.78 11.80 1.78
N GLY A 22 8.49 11.49 1.91
CA GLY A 22 7.39 12.37 1.50
C GLY A 22 7.20 12.47 -0.03
N ASP A 23 8.02 11.76 -0.82
CA ASP A 23 7.98 11.75 -2.27
C ASP A 23 7.77 10.33 -2.81
N VAL A 24 6.53 10.06 -3.20
CA VAL A 24 6.11 8.76 -3.76
C VAL A 24 6.83 8.49 -5.09
N GLY A 25 7.10 9.52 -5.89
CA GLY A 25 7.75 9.37 -7.19
C GLY A 25 9.21 8.91 -7.06
N LYS A 26 9.96 9.51 -6.15
CA LYS A 26 11.34 9.11 -5.84
C LYS A 26 11.40 7.71 -5.23
N ALA A 27 10.52 7.40 -4.29
CA ALA A 27 10.44 6.07 -3.70
C ALA A 27 10.08 4.99 -4.75
N CYS A 28 9.11 5.26 -5.63
CA CYS A 28 8.74 4.37 -6.72
C CYS A 28 9.92 4.07 -7.67
N ARG A 29 10.72 5.09 -8.02
CA ARG A 29 11.92 4.92 -8.84
C ARG A 29 12.99 4.10 -8.14
N TYR A 30 13.20 4.34 -6.85
CA TYR A 30 14.20 3.63 -6.04
C TYR A 30 13.91 2.13 -5.92
N PHE A 31 12.65 1.75 -5.72
CA PHE A 31 12.26 0.34 -5.60
C PHE A 31 11.84 -0.32 -6.93
N GLY A 32 11.77 0.43 -8.03
CA GLY A 32 11.26 -0.09 -9.30
C GLY A 32 9.77 -0.43 -9.29
N VAL A 33 8.98 0.26 -8.46
CA VAL A 33 7.54 0.02 -8.32
C VAL A 33 6.76 1.04 -9.14
N GLY A 34 5.77 0.58 -9.90
CA GLY A 34 4.85 1.46 -10.63
C GLY A 34 3.96 2.26 -9.66
N ARG A 35 3.73 3.54 -9.97
CA ARG A 35 2.86 4.43 -9.16
C ARG A 35 1.46 3.85 -8.98
N THR A 36 0.90 3.22 -10.01
CA THR A 36 -0.41 2.54 -9.98
C THR A 36 -0.44 1.40 -8.95
N SER A 37 0.60 0.57 -8.89
CA SER A 37 0.73 -0.50 -7.90
C SER A 37 0.87 0.06 -6.49
N PHE A 38 1.65 1.14 -6.32
CA PHE A 38 1.82 1.81 -5.03
C PHE A 38 0.48 2.27 -4.45
N TYR A 39 -0.34 2.97 -5.24
CA TYR A 39 -1.65 3.44 -4.77
C TYR A 39 -2.61 2.29 -4.45
N ARG A 40 -2.57 1.19 -5.22
CA ARG A 40 -3.34 -0.03 -4.90
C ARG A 40 -2.95 -0.62 -3.54
N TRP A 41 -1.65 -0.71 -3.25
CA TRP A 41 -1.16 -1.21 -1.96
C TRP A 41 -1.47 -0.24 -0.82
N LYS A 42 -1.35 1.07 -1.04
CA LYS A 42 -1.70 2.08 -0.04
C LYS A 42 -3.18 2.00 0.33
N ALA A 43 -4.07 1.89 -0.66
CA ALA A 43 -5.51 1.73 -0.42
C ALA A 43 -5.84 0.42 0.31
N ALA A 44 -5.19 -0.69 -0.06
CA ALA A 44 -5.36 -1.97 0.65
C ALA A 44 -4.83 -1.92 2.09
N TYR A 45 -3.68 -1.25 2.32
CA TYR A 45 -3.13 -1.03 3.66
C TYR A 45 -4.05 -0.20 4.55
N GLN A 46 -4.68 0.84 3.98
CA GLN A 46 -5.61 1.67 4.73
C GLN A 46 -6.92 0.95 5.09
N ARG A 47 -7.32 -0.06 4.32
CA ARG A 47 -8.55 -0.84 4.55
C ARG A 47 -8.34 -2.01 5.50
N ASP A 48 -7.28 -2.78 5.27
CA ASP A 48 -7.08 -4.11 5.88
C ASP A 48 -5.69 -4.23 6.58
N GLY A 49 -4.90 -3.15 6.62
CA GLY A 49 -3.56 -3.16 7.20
C GLY A 49 -2.60 -4.08 6.45
N GLU A 50 -1.74 -4.78 7.20
CA GLU A 50 -0.77 -5.73 6.65
C GLU A 50 -1.44 -6.92 5.94
N ALA A 51 -2.66 -7.29 6.38
CA ALA A 51 -3.44 -8.36 5.77
C ALA A 51 -3.89 -8.03 4.34
N GLY A 52 -4.05 -6.73 4.02
CA GLY A 52 -4.38 -6.23 2.68
C GLY A 52 -3.20 -6.27 1.68
N LEU A 53 -1.96 -6.35 2.16
CA LEU A 53 -0.76 -6.44 1.30
C LEU A 53 -0.46 -7.88 0.85
N VAL A 54 -1.00 -8.87 1.57
CA VAL A 54 -0.89 -10.28 1.22
C VAL A 54 -1.52 -10.43 -0.15
N ASN A 55 -0.70 -10.86 -1.13
CA ASN A 55 -1.13 -11.05 -2.51
C ASN A 55 -2.17 -12.18 -2.59
N ARG A 56 -3.44 -11.89 -2.28
CA ARG A 56 -4.56 -12.68 -2.77
C ARG A 56 -4.66 -12.33 -4.24
N MET A 57 -3.92 -13.06 -5.08
CA MET A 57 -4.12 -13.00 -6.51
C MET A 57 -5.60 -13.33 -6.75
N CYS A 58 -6.38 -12.30 -7.06
CA CYS A 58 -7.76 -12.29 -7.53
C CYS A 58 -8.55 -13.59 -7.35
N THR A 59 -8.85 -14.04 -6.13
CA THR A 59 -9.98 -14.93 -5.91
C THR A 59 -11.24 -14.07 -5.76
N ALA A 60 -11.85 -13.88 -6.93
CA ALA A 60 -13.28 -13.72 -7.17
C ALA A 60 -14.01 -12.50 -6.56
N VAL A 61 -14.69 -11.78 -7.48
CA VAL A 61 -16.08 -11.34 -7.36
C VAL A 61 -16.60 -11.20 -5.93
N ARG A 62 -16.47 -10.00 -5.37
CA ARG A 62 -17.51 -9.38 -4.53
C ARG A 62 -17.13 -7.93 -4.21
N LYS A 63 -17.90 -6.99 -4.75
CA LYS A 63 -18.10 -5.70 -4.09
C LYS A 63 -18.92 -6.01 -2.81
N PRO A 64 -18.65 -5.34 -1.68
CA PRO A 64 -19.46 -4.16 -1.44
C PRO A 64 -18.65 -2.94 -0.96
N SER A 65 -19.24 -1.79 -1.25
CA SER A 65 -19.00 -0.47 -0.67
C SER A 65 -18.73 -0.51 0.83
N SER A 66 -17.67 0.14 1.31
CA SER A 66 -17.56 0.69 2.67
C SER A 66 -16.30 1.56 2.79
N GLY A 67 -16.51 2.82 3.16
CA GLY A 67 -15.58 3.67 3.91
C GLY A 67 -14.34 4.17 3.17
N ALA A 68 -14.42 5.38 2.63
CA ALA A 68 -13.23 6.21 2.50
C ALA A 68 -12.68 6.51 3.90
N PRO A 69 -11.42 6.21 4.24
CA PRO A 69 -10.80 6.86 5.38
C PRO A 69 -10.38 8.26 4.91
N ALA A 70 -10.99 9.26 5.54
CA ALA A 70 -10.60 10.65 5.42
C ALA A 70 -9.08 10.76 5.57
N PHE A 71 -8.41 11.12 4.48
CA PHE A 71 -7.09 11.71 4.57
C PHE A 71 -7.30 13.08 5.21
N VAL A 72 -7.21 13.14 6.54
CA VAL A 72 -7.04 14.39 7.27
C VAL A 72 -5.53 14.62 7.30
N PRO A 73 -4.96 15.48 6.44
CA PRO A 73 -3.63 15.98 6.71
C PRO A 73 -3.75 16.90 7.94
N ALA A 74 -3.40 16.37 9.11
CA ALA A 74 -3.17 17.18 10.29
C ALA A 74 -1.84 17.94 10.14
N ARG A 75 -1.90 19.22 9.82
CA ARG A 75 -0.92 20.28 10.16
C ARG A 75 -1.32 21.57 9.43
N ALA A 76 -1.21 22.77 9.98
CA ALA A 76 -1.00 23.31 11.32
C ALA A 76 -0.99 24.84 11.10
N ALA A 77 -1.59 25.58 12.04
CA ALA A 77 -1.53 27.05 12.21
C ALA A 77 -2.03 27.93 11.05
#